data_AF-A0AAD9S4Q4-F1
#
_entry.id   AF-A0AAD9S4Q4-F1
#
_cell.length_a   1.000
_cell.length_b   1.000
_cell.length_c   1.000
_cell.angle_alpha   90.00
_cell.angle_beta   90.00
_cell.angle_gamma   90.00
#
_symmetry.space_group_name_H-M   'P 1'
#
loop_
_entity.id
_entity.type
_entity.pdbx_description
1 polymer ?
#
loop_
_entity_poly.entity_id
_entity_poly.type
_entity_poly.pdbx_seq_one_letter_code
_entity_poly.pdbx_strand_id
1 'polypeptide(L)'
;MLSPAKASVKVLDARGELITVNMADGRLEPGASQKGLCAVFCTPPSTWWNDVHYACSTIQLCTTRDEAEHYHERHGFGKGDVMDVETLWKLSVAWYGDKHTYEYARKTPEEVKDLYSSLGMVSSYWSS
;
A
#
# COMPACT_ATOMS: atom_id res chain seq x y z
N MET A 1 0.29 1.19 22.82
CA MET A 1 0.54 0.63 21.49
C MET A 1 -0.64 -0.27 21.14
N LEU A 2 -1.58 0.21 20.33
CA LEU A 2 -2.79 -0.53 19.90
C LEU A 2 -2.54 -1.25 18.58
N SER A 3 -1.41 -1.95 18.46
CA SER A 3 -1.26 -2.92 17.38
C SER A 3 -2.04 -4.17 17.79
N PRO A 4 -2.87 -4.76 16.92
CA PRO A 4 -3.50 -6.03 17.26
C PRO A 4 -2.40 -7.03 17.58
N ALA A 5 -2.50 -7.69 18.74
CA ALA A 5 -1.54 -8.72 19.14
C ALA A 5 -1.43 -9.78 18.03
N LYS A 6 -2.57 -10.13 17.40
CA LYS A 6 -2.68 -10.87 16.14
C LYS A 6 -3.91 -10.43 15.35
N ALA A 7 -3.79 -10.34 14.03
CA ALA A 7 -4.89 -10.07 13.11
C ALA A 7 -4.69 -10.80 11.78
N SER A 8 -5.80 -11.22 11.17
CA SER A 8 -5.83 -11.82 9.84
C SER A 8 -6.79 -11.04 8.96
N VAL A 9 -6.31 -10.58 7.80
CA VAL A 9 -7.11 -9.92 6.79
C VAL A 9 -7.36 -10.89 5.65
N LYS A 10 -8.63 -11.12 5.32
CA LYS A 10 -9.03 -11.90 4.14
C LYS A 10 -9.50 -10.94 3.06
N VAL A 11 -8.91 -11.05 1.87
CA VAL A 11 -9.14 -10.13 0.75
C VAL A 11 -9.04 -10.90 -0.56
N LEU A 12 -9.73 -10.42 -1.59
CA LEU A 12 -9.60 -10.98 -2.93
C LEU A 12 -8.39 -10.37 -3.63
N ASP A 13 -7.58 -11.21 -4.27
CA ASP A 13 -6.52 -10.74 -5.16
C ASP A 13 -7.07 -10.24 -6.51
N ALA A 14 -6.18 -9.81 -7.41
CA ALA A 14 -6.54 -9.32 -8.74
C ALA A 14 -7.27 -10.34 -9.63
N ARG A 15 -7.26 -11.64 -9.27
CA ARG A 15 -7.95 -12.72 -9.97
C ARG A 15 -9.29 -13.09 -9.32
N GLY A 16 -9.62 -12.47 -8.19
CA GLY A 16 -10.79 -12.83 -7.40
C GLY A 16 -10.57 -14.05 -6.51
N GLU A 17 -9.32 -14.45 -6.26
CA GLU A 17 -9.00 -15.55 -5.35
C GLU A 17 -8.82 -15.02 -3.93
N LEU A 18 -9.37 -15.74 -2.94
CA LEU A 18 -9.29 -15.31 -1.55
C LEU A 18 -7.89 -15.58 -0.98
N ILE A 19 -7.20 -14.52 -0.59
CA ILE A 19 -5.92 -14.57 0.10
C ILE A 19 -6.07 -14.14 1.56
N THR A 20 -5.17 -14.63 2.42
CA THR A 20 -5.12 -14.25 3.84
C THR A 20 -3.76 -13.66 4.16
N VAL A 21 -3.77 -12.43 4.68
CA VAL A 21 -2.58 -11.72 5.18
C VAL A 21 -2.63 -11.75 6.70
N ASN A 22 -1.66 -12.40 7.32
CA ASN A 22 -1.55 -12.50 8.77
C ASN A 22 -0.53 -11.50 9.31
N MET A 23 -0.83 -10.94 10.47
CA MET A 23 -0.02 -9.93 11.14
C MET A 23 -0.03 -10.19 12.63
N ALA A 24 1.11 -10.03 13.28
CA ALA A 24 1.27 -10.16 14.73
C ALA A 24 2.26 -9.11 15.22
N ASP A 25 1.98 -8.51 16.38
CA ASP A 25 2.88 -7.55 17.05
C ASP A 25 3.37 -6.41 16.14
N GLY A 26 2.50 -5.91 15.26
CA GLY A 26 2.84 -4.84 14.31
C GLY A 26 3.75 -5.26 13.16
N ARG A 27 3.85 -6.57 12.87
CA ARG A 27 4.63 -7.13 11.76
C ARG A 27 3.76 -8.06 10.92
N LEU A 28 4.03 -8.12 9.63
CA LEU A 28 3.51 -9.19 8.78
C LEU A 28 4.13 -10.52 9.24
N GLU A 29 3.31 -11.57 9.39
CA GLU A 29 3.85 -12.89 9.74
C GLU A 29 4.65 -13.49 8.57
N PRO A 30 5.73 -14.25 8.84
CA PRO A 30 6.45 -15.00 7.82
C PRO A 30 5.47 -15.92 7.09
N GLY A 31 5.32 -15.73 5.78
CA GLY A 31 4.29 -16.41 4.99
C GLY A 31 3.35 -15.45 4.27
N ALA A 32 3.07 -14.28 4.85
CA ALA A 32 2.29 -13.22 4.19
C ALA A 32 3.07 -12.56 3.04
N SER A 33 4.40 -12.45 3.17
CA SER A 33 5.31 -12.05 2.09
C SER A 33 5.83 -13.24 1.27
N GLN A 34 5.48 -14.48 1.62
CA GLN A 34 5.95 -15.64 0.89
C GLN A 34 5.10 -15.88 -0.35
N LYS A 35 5.65 -15.42 -1.46
CA LYS A 35 5.22 -15.47 -2.88
C LYS A 35 4.72 -14.11 -3.36
N GLY A 36 5.65 -13.22 -3.68
CA GLY A 36 5.45 -12.16 -4.69
C GLY A 36 4.28 -11.21 -4.47
N LEU A 37 3.70 -11.15 -3.26
CA LEU A 37 2.53 -10.34 -2.97
C LEU A 37 2.89 -8.86 -3.13
N CYS A 38 2.23 -8.22 -4.09
CA CYS A 38 2.46 -6.83 -4.45
C CYS A 38 1.15 -6.05 -4.34
N ALA A 39 1.28 -4.76 -4.09
CA ALA A 39 0.19 -3.81 -4.20
C ALA A 39 0.39 -2.94 -5.44
N VAL A 40 -0.67 -2.84 -6.24
CA VAL A 40 -0.75 -1.96 -7.39
C VAL A 40 -1.46 -0.69 -6.97
N PHE A 41 -0.89 0.46 -7.35
CA PHE A 41 -1.55 1.74 -7.25
C PHE A 41 -1.76 2.32 -8.64
N CYS A 42 -2.95 2.84 -8.95
CA CYS A 42 -3.30 3.31 -10.30
C CYS A 42 -3.46 4.83 -10.43
N THR A 43 -3.62 5.54 -9.31
CA THR A 43 -3.90 6.99 -9.28
C THR A 43 -2.75 7.72 -8.61
N PRO A 44 -2.15 8.77 -9.18
CA PRO A 44 -1.02 9.47 -8.57
C PRO A 44 -1.39 10.08 -7.20
N PRO A 45 -0.47 10.10 -6.19
CA PRO A 45 -0.74 10.62 -4.86
C PRO A 45 -1.30 12.05 -4.81
N SER A 46 -0.89 12.93 -5.72
CA SER A 46 -1.44 14.29 -5.82
C SER A 46 -2.92 14.36 -6.16
N THR A 47 -3.50 13.28 -6.70
CA THR A 47 -4.91 13.22 -7.08
C THR A 47 -5.79 12.45 -6.10
N TRP A 48 -5.20 11.76 -5.11
CA TRP A 48 -5.97 10.92 -4.16
C TRP A 48 -7.06 11.68 -3.42
N TRP A 49 -6.84 12.96 -3.14
CA TRP A 49 -7.80 13.77 -2.39
C TRP A 49 -8.88 14.42 -3.26
N ASN A 50 -8.75 14.36 -4.60
CA ASN A 50 -9.82 14.76 -5.51
C ASN A 50 -10.99 13.77 -5.42
N ASP A 51 -10.67 12.47 -5.38
CA ASP A 51 -11.63 11.39 -5.14
C ASP A 51 -10.93 10.21 -4.45
N VAL A 52 -11.08 10.15 -3.12
CA VAL A 52 -10.47 9.10 -2.29
C VAL A 52 -11.12 7.74 -2.52
N HIS A 53 -12.40 7.69 -2.87
CA HIS A 53 -13.08 6.43 -3.13
C HIS A 53 -12.55 5.83 -4.43
N TYR A 54 -12.41 6.64 -5.48
CA TYR A 54 -11.79 6.21 -6.72
C TYR A 54 -10.35 5.74 -6.48
N ALA A 55 -9.52 6.56 -5.83
CA ALA A 55 -8.14 6.20 -5.53
C ALA A 55 -8.03 4.85 -4.80
N CYS A 56 -8.75 4.69 -3.68
CA CYS A 56 -8.74 3.46 -2.90
C CYS A 56 -9.32 2.26 -3.66
N SER A 57 -10.36 2.44 -4.49
CA SER A 57 -10.97 1.36 -5.26
C SER A 57 -10.07 0.80 -6.36
N THR A 58 -9.03 1.55 -6.74
CA THR A 58 -8.04 1.15 -7.76
C THR A 58 -6.75 0.60 -7.16
N ILE A 59 -6.66 0.49 -5.84
CA ILE A 59 -5.54 -0.18 -5.16
C ILE A 59 -5.89 -1.66 -5.03
N GLN A 60 -5.02 -2.52 -5.55
CA GLN A 60 -5.27 -3.96 -5.60
C GLN A 60 -4.05 -4.76 -5.15
N LEU A 61 -4.30 -5.88 -4.46
CA LEU A 61 -3.28 -6.88 -4.16
C LEU A 61 -3.18 -7.92 -5.27
N CYS A 62 -1.95 -8.25 -5.65
CA CYS A 62 -1.59 -9.22 -6.69
C CYS A 62 -0.65 -10.25 -6.10
N THR A 63 -0.80 -11.52 -6.47
CA THR A 63 0.00 -12.63 -5.88
C THR A 63 1.37 -12.79 -6.55
N THR A 64 1.61 -12.10 -7.67
CA THR A 64 2.93 -12.03 -8.30
C THR A 64 3.24 -10.61 -8.78
N ARG A 65 4.53 -10.32 -8.92
CA ARG A 65 5.00 -9.05 -9.49
C ARG A 65 4.59 -8.91 -10.97
N ASP A 66 4.70 -9.97 -11.76
CA ASP A 66 4.26 -9.95 -13.17
C ASP A 66 2.78 -9.59 -13.32
N GLU A 67 1.91 -10.14 -12.47
CA GLU A 67 0.48 -9.79 -12.47
C GLU A 67 0.27 -8.32 -12.14
N ALA A 68 0.99 -7.83 -11.12
CA ALA A 68 0.91 -6.44 -10.70
C ALA A 68 1.38 -5.47 -11.79
N GLU A 69 2.44 -5.81 -12.52
CA GLU A 69 2.99 -4.98 -13.60
C GLU A 69 2.09 -4.90 -14.83
N HIS A 70 1.28 -5.94 -15.10
CA HIS A 70 0.30 -5.95 -16.20
C HIS A 70 -1.10 -5.48 -15.77
N TYR A 71 -1.32 -5.22 -14.48
CA TYR A 71 -2.63 -4.86 -13.94
C TYR A 71 -3.18 -3.56 -14.56
N HIS A 72 -2.34 -2.52 -14.68
CA HIS A 72 -2.78 -1.24 -15.24
C HIS A 72 -3.31 -1.39 -16.66
N GLU A 73 -2.57 -2.10 -17.52
CA GLU A 73 -2.96 -2.34 -18.91
C GLU A 73 -4.25 -3.18 -18.99
N ARG A 74 -4.31 -4.29 -18.24
CA ARG A 74 -5.46 -5.20 -18.23
C ARG A 74 -6.78 -4.50 -17.85
N HIS A 75 -6.71 -3.52 -16.95
CA HIS A 75 -7.87 -2.83 -16.42
C HIS A 75 -8.08 -1.42 -17.02
N GLY A 76 -7.25 -1.01 -17.98
CA GLY A 76 -7.37 0.29 -18.65
C GLY A 76 -7.00 1.50 -17.79
N PHE A 77 -6.16 1.30 -16.78
CA PHE A 77 -5.64 2.38 -15.93
C PHE A 77 -4.38 3.01 -16.52
N GLY A 78 -4.13 4.27 -16.15
CA GLY A 78 -2.85 4.92 -16.40
C GLY A 78 -1.71 4.20 -15.67
N LYS A 79 -0.48 4.38 -16.16
CA LYS A 79 0.71 3.78 -15.55
C LYS A 79 0.89 4.34 -14.13
N GLY A 80 0.69 3.48 -13.13
CA GLY A 80 0.95 3.79 -11.74
C GLY A 80 2.24 3.15 -11.25
N ASP A 81 2.23 2.64 -10.01
CA ASP A 81 3.40 1.97 -9.42
C ASP A 81 3.03 0.69 -8.68
N VAL A 82 4.02 -0.18 -8.51
CA VAL A 82 3.91 -1.50 -7.89
C VAL A 82 4.96 -1.66 -6.81
N MET A 83 4.52 -1.88 -5.57
CA MET A 83 5.41 -2.16 -4.44
C MET A 83 5.11 -3.53 -3.83
N ASP A 84 6.11 -4.15 -3.20
CA ASP A 84 5.87 -5.34 -2.40
C ASP A 84 5.04 -5.02 -1.14
N VAL A 85 4.37 -6.05 -0.61
CA VAL A 85 3.52 -5.90 0.58
C VAL A 85 4.30 -5.48 1.83
N GLU A 86 5.60 -5.75 1.90
CA GLU A 86 6.44 -5.35 3.04
C GLU A 86 6.66 -3.84 3.06
N THR A 87 6.89 -3.24 1.89
CA THR A 87 7.01 -1.80 1.67
C THR A 87 5.66 -1.13 1.91
N LEU A 88 4.56 -1.72 1.44
CA LEU A 88 3.21 -1.25 1.76
C LEU A 88 2.95 -1.24 3.27
N TRP A 89 3.39 -2.29 3.99
CA TRP A 89 3.25 -2.35 5.45
C TRP A 89 4.08 -1.27 6.14
N LYS A 90 5.33 -1.06 5.72
CA LYS A 90 6.17 0.02 6.27
C LYS A 90 5.53 1.39 6.03
N LEU A 91 4.99 1.60 4.82
CA LEU A 91 4.24 2.82 4.49
C LEU A 91 3.04 2.99 5.42
N SER A 92 2.22 1.96 5.62
CA SER A 92 1.02 2.07 6.46
C SER A 92 1.37 2.37 7.91
N VAL A 93 2.39 1.72 8.47
CA VAL A 93 2.87 1.99 9.83
C VAL A 93 3.37 3.43 9.98
N ALA A 94 4.15 3.93 9.02
CA ALA A 94 4.66 5.30 9.05
C ALA A 94 3.58 6.35 8.79
N TRP A 95 2.55 6.02 8.01
CA TRP A 95 1.46 6.92 7.65
C TRP A 95 0.38 7.03 8.74
N TYR A 96 0.08 5.93 9.43
CA TYR A 96 -1.00 5.84 10.41
C TYR A 96 -0.52 5.75 11.86
N GLY A 97 0.77 5.50 12.09
CA GLY A 97 1.32 5.16 13.41
C GLY A 97 1.13 6.23 14.48
N ASP A 98 1.07 7.51 14.12
CA ASP A 98 0.87 8.66 15.00
C ASP A 98 -0.59 9.15 15.03
N LYS A 99 -1.45 8.74 14.10
CA LYS A 99 -2.83 9.24 13.97
C LYS A 99 -3.75 8.97 15.17
N HIS A 100 -3.33 8.09 16.06
CA HIS A 100 -4.05 7.78 17.28
C HIS A 100 -3.75 8.75 18.45
N THR A 101 -2.76 9.63 18.29
CA THR A 101 -2.39 10.61 19.32
C THR A 101 -3.15 11.92 19.15
N TYR A 102 -3.35 12.67 20.24
CA TYR A 102 -4.03 13.97 20.20
C TYR A 102 -3.15 15.05 19.56
N GLU A 103 -1.84 14.83 19.54
CA GLU A 103 -0.82 15.72 18.98
C GLU A 103 -0.63 15.51 17.46
N TYR A 104 -1.39 14.60 16.85
CA TYR A 104 -1.27 14.32 15.42
C TYR A 104 -1.50 15.58 14.58
N ALA A 105 -0.47 15.94 13.82
CA ALA A 105 -0.54 16.89 12.72
C ALA A 105 -0.48 16.15 11.38
N ARG A 106 -1.21 16.65 10.39
CA ARG A 106 -1.06 16.15 9.00
C ARG A 106 0.36 16.43 8.53
N LYS A 107 0.98 15.44 7.89
CA LYS A 107 2.32 15.58 7.31
C LYS A 107 2.33 16.66 6.23
N THR A 108 3.37 17.49 6.20
CA THR A 108 3.57 18.46 5.11
C THR A 108 3.98 17.74 3.82
N PRO A 109 3.87 18.40 2.65
CA PRO A 109 4.34 17.82 1.39
C PRO A 109 5.82 17.37 1.44
N GLU A 110 6.68 18.12 2.13
CA GLU A 110 8.09 17.79 2.33
C GLU A 110 8.25 16.53 3.19
N GLU A 111 7.53 16.43 4.31
CA GLU A 111 7.55 15.25 5.18
C GLU A 111 7.03 13.99 4.45
N VAL A 112 6.01 14.14 3.59
CA VAL A 112 5.50 13.06 2.75
C VAL A 112 6.54 12.59 1.74
N LYS A 113 7.25 13.52 1.09
CA LYS A 113 8.32 13.21 0.13
C LYS A 113 9.50 12.51 0.80
N ASP A 114 9.91 12.99 1.97
CA ASP A 114 10.98 12.38 2.76
C ASP A 114 10.59 10.97 3.21
N LEU A 115 9.33 10.78 3.62
CA LEU A 115 8.79 9.47 3.95
C LEU A 115 8.87 8.51 2.76
N TYR A 116 8.36 8.88 1.59
CA TYR A 116 8.43 8.02 0.39
C TYR A 116 9.87 7.68 0.01
N SER A 117 10.77 8.68 0.04
CA SER A 117 12.19 8.48 -0.25
C SER A 117 12.85 7.51 0.74
N SER A 118 12.52 7.61 2.04
CA SER A 118 13.04 6.72 3.08
C SER A 118 12.60 5.26 2.91
N LEU A 119 11.49 5.03 2.21
CA LEU A 119 10.95 3.71 1.90
C LEU A 119 11.38 3.18 0.52
N GLY A 120 12.22 3.93 -0.21
CA GLY A 120 12.67 3.55 -1.55
C GLY A 120 11.64 3.83 -2.66
N MET A 121 10.57 4.57 -2.37
CA MET A 121 9.49 4.90 -3.29
C MET A 121 9.89 6.12 -4.14
N VAL A 122 10.81 5.90 -5.09
CA VAL A 122 11.49 6.98 -5.85
C VAL A 122 10.99 7.15 -7.29
N SER A 123 9.99 6.39 -7.72
CA SER A 123 9.40 6.55 -9.05
C SER A 123 8.73 7.92 -9.19
N SER A 124 8.60 8.42 -10.43
CA SER A 124 7.92 9.70 -10.69
C SER A 124 6.44 9.70 -10.28
N TYR A 125 5.87 8.52 -10.08
CA TYR A 125 4.52 8.36 -9.54
C TYR A 125 4.43 8.89 -8.11
N TRP A 126 5.44 8.69 -7.25
CA TRP A 126 5.40 9.15 -5.85
C TRP A 126 5.77 10.62 -5.65
N SER A 127 6.32 11.27 -6.68
CA SER A 127 6.68 12.69 -6.66
C SER A 127 5.69 13.59 -7.40
N SER A 128 4.59 13.02 -7.90
CA SER A 128 3.52 13.73 -8.63
C SER A 128 2.64 14.58 -7.73
#